data_AF-A0A562R2G6-F1
#
_entry.id   AF-A0A562R2G6-F1
#
_cell.length_a   1.000
_cell.length_b   1.000
_cell.length_c   1.000
_cell.angle_alpha   90.00
_cell.angle_beta   90.00
_cell.angle_gamma   90.00
#
_symmetry.space_group_name_H-M   'P 1'
#
loop_
_entity.id
_entity.type
_entity.pdbx_description
1 polymer ?
#
loop_
_entity_poly.entity_id
_entity_poly.type
_entity_poly.pdbx_seq_one_letter_code
_entity_poly.pdbx_strand_id
1 'polypeptide(L)'
;MKIAIREPAPFFSNGDEDSFFHWLKSIDAVKDFVGSPRGLEVTLEDPVEDLSLRELVGLLTRYGLDMKCLRGLRTQQNEAWFADEQMYWHKSVFKD
;
A
#
# COMPACT_ATOMS: atom_id res chain seq x y z
N MET A 1 -5.81 -7.59 9.05
CA MET A 1 -4.36 -7.26 9.09
C MET A 1 -4.15 -5.74 9.20
N LYS A 2 -2.97 -5.24 9.63
CA LYS A 2 -2.65 -3.81 9.64
C LYS A 2 -1.28 -3.52 9.02
N ILE A 3 -1.18 -2.43 8.26
CA ILE A 3 0.08 -1.87 7.77
C ILE A 3 0.16 -0.39 8.16
N ALA A 4 1.39 0.12 8.27
CA ALA A 4 1.64 1.54 8.47
C ALA A 4 2.30 2.12 7.21
N ILE A 5 1.60 3.04 6.55
CA ILE A 5 2.13 3.82 5.44
C ILE A 5 2.77 5.06 6.07
N ARG A 6 4.08 5.25 5.88
CA ARG A 6 4.75 6.49 6.31
C ARG A 6 4.13 7.65 5.55
N GLU A 7 3.99 8.77 6.25
CA GLU A 7 3.31 9.96 5.72
C GLU A 7 3.88 10.35 4.34
N PRO A 8 3.03 10.65 3.35
CA PRO A 8 3.49 11.11 2.06
C PRO A 8 4.28 12.40 2.18
N ALA A 9 5.07 12.68 1.13
CA ALA A 9 5.44 14.06 0.87
C ALA A 9 4.16 14.93 0.88
N PRO A 10 4.24 16.22 1.29
CA PRO A 10 3.05 17.05 1.39
C PRO A 10 2.21 16.98 0.12
N PHE A 11 0.89 16.78 0.26
CA PHE A 11 -0.03 16.87 -0.86
C PHE A 11 0.09 18.27 -1.47
N PHE A 12 0.09 18.34 -2.79
CA PHE A 12 0.32 19.61 -3.49
C PHE A 12 -0.95 20.46 -3.62
N SER A 13 -2.12 19.89 -3.33
CA SER A 13 -3.42 20.56 -3.31
C SER A 13 -4.46 19.68 -2.61
N ASN A 14 -5.60 20.27 -2.22
CA ASN A 14 -6.71 19.49 -1.66
C ASN A 14 -7.21 18.39 -2.62
N GLY A 15 -7.24 18.66 -3.92
CA GLY A 15 -7.67 17.66 -4.90
C GLY A 15 -6.70 16.47 -5.02
N ASP A 16 -5.42 16.69 -4.76
CA ASP A 16 -4.40 15.63 -4.72
C ASP A 16 -4.58 14.74 -3.48
N GLU A 17 -4.82 15.36 -2.33
CA GLU A 17 -5.17 14.67 -1.08
C GLU A 17 -6.49 13.89 -1.18
N ASP A 18 -7.54 14.52 -1.72
CA ASP A 18 -8.84 13.89 -1.93
C ASP A 18 -8.71 12.67 -2.84
N SER A 19 -7.91 12.78 -3.91
CA SER A 19 -7.64 11.67 -4.83
C SER A 19 -6.92 10.51 -4.13
N PHE A 20 -5.96 10.81 -3.25
CA PHE A 20 -5.24 9.79 -2.48
C PHE A 20 -6.19 8.99 -1.61
N PHE A 21 -6.99 9.67 -0.79
CA PHE A 21 -7.91 9.00 0.13
C PHE A 21 -9.09 8.35 -0.58
N HIS A 22 -9.56 8.92 -1.69
CA HIS A 22 -10.58 8.29 -2.52
C HIS A 22 -10.09 6.96 -3.10
N TRP A 23 -8.89 6.94 -3.69
CA TRP A 23 -8.30 5.73 -4.23
C TRP A 23 -8.02 4.72 -3.12
N LEU A 24 -7.41 5.12 -2.00
CA LEU A 24 -7.17 4.21 -0.88
C LEU A 24 -8.46 3.55 -0.38
N LYS A 25 -9.55 4.32 -0.27
CA LYS A 25 -10.86 3.83 0.16
C LYS A 25 -11.53 2.92 -0.88
N SER A 26 -11.18 3.02 -2.16
CA SER A 26 -11.77 2.20 -3.22
C SER A 26 -11.12 0.83 -3.37
N ILE A 27 -10.03 0.54 -2.65
CA ILE A 27 -9.36 -0.77 -2.67
C ILE A 27 -10.16 -1.75 -1.80
N ASP A 28 -10.64 -2.85 -2.40
CA ASP A 28 -11.55 -3.80 -1.73
C ASP A 28 -11.04 -4.35 -0.39
N ALA A 29 -9.73 -4.60 -0.30
CA ALA A 29 -9.11 -5.08 0.93
C ALA A 29 -9.07 -4.03 2.05
N VAL A 30 -9.22 -2.73 1.77
CA VAL A 30 -9.14 -1.67 2.79
C VAL A 30 -10.46 -1.58 3.57
N LYS A 31 -10.40 -1.86 4.86
CA LYS A 31 -11.57 -1.79 5.77
C LYS A 31 -11.64 -0.48 6.54
N ASP A 32 -10.49 0.07 6.90
CA ASP A 32 -10.39 1.33 7.65
C ASP A 32 -8.99 1.94 7.53
N PHE A 33 -8.87 3.23 7.80
CA PHE A 33 -7.58 3.90 7.95
C PHE A 33 -7.67 5.08 8.91
N VAL A 34 -6.61 5.26 9.71
CA VAL A 34 -6.54 6.32 10.71
C VAL A 34 -5.15 6.95 10.75
N GLY A 35 -5.10 8.27 10.89
CA GLY A 35 -3.85 8.99 11.11
C GLY A 35 -3.23 8.63 12.46
N SER A 36 -1.91 8.46 12.48
CA SER A 36 -1.13 8.15 13.68
C SER A 36 0.18 8.94 13.68
N PRO A 37 0.91 8.99 14.81
CA PRO A 37 2.26 9.57 14.85
C PRO A 37 3.29 8.89 13.92
N ARG A 38 2.99 7.72 13.36
CA ARG A 38 3.88 6.97 12.45
C ARG A 38 3.48 7.10 10.98
N GLY A 39 2.49 7.94 10.68
CA GLY A 39 1.83 8.04 9.38
C GLY A 39 0.42 7.45 9.41
N LEU A 40 -0.02 6.87 8.30
CA LEU A 40 -1.36 6.33 8.15
C LEU A 40 -1.39 4.84 8.50
N GLU A 41 -2.14 4.47 9.55
CA GLU A 41 -2.43 3.07 9.85
C GLU A 41 -3.61 2.61 8.99
N VAL A 42 -3.39 1.60 8.15
CA VAL A 42 -4.41 1.03 7.26
C VAL A 42 -4.76 -0.37 7.74
N THR A 43 -6.05 -0.60 7.98
CA THR A 43 -6.61 -1.90 8.32
C THR A 43 -7.09 -2.59 7.05
N LEU A 44 -6.53 -3.77 6.80
CA LEU A 44 -6.82 -4.61 5.64
C LEU A 44 -7.59 -5.87 6.05
N GLU A 45 -8.41 -6.38 5.13
CA GLU A 45 -8.90 -7.75 5.15
C GLU A 45 -7.75 -8.76 5.03
N ASP A 46 -7.99 -9.99 5.48
CA ASP A 46 -7.05 -11.09 5.39
C ASP A 46 -7.81 -12.33 4.89
N PRO A 47 -7.41 -12.95 3.76
CA PRO A 47 -6.26 -12.62 2.91
C PRO A 47 -6.45 -11.37 2.03
N VAL A 48 -5.35 -10.73 1.64
CA VAL A 48 -5.36 -9.65 0.63
C VAL A 48 -5.17 -10.26 -0.76
N GLU A 49 -6.15 -10.07 -1.64
CA GLU A 49 -6.09 -10.58 -3.02
C GLU A 49 -5.12 -9.79 -3.91
N ASP A 50 -4.63 -10.45 -4.96
CA ASP A 50 -3.67 -9.89 -5.93
C ASP A 50 -4.12 -8.57 -6.56
N LEU A 51 -5.43 -8.39 -6.82
CA LEU A 51 -5.96 -7.14 -7.35
C LEU A 51 -5.79 -5.99 -6.35
N SER A 52 -6.14 -6.21 -5.08
CA SER A 52 -5.92 -5.22 -4.02
C SER A 52 -4.44 -4.94 -3.79
N LEU A 53 -3.57 -5.96 -3.89
CA LEU A 53 -2.12 -5.76 -3.82
C LEU A 53 -1.60 -4.86 -4.96
N ARG A 54 -2.11 -5.05 -6.19
CA ARG A 54 -1.76 -4.20 -7.35
C ARG A 54 -2.20 -2.75 -7.15
N GLU A 55 -3.41 -2.53 -6.62
CA GLU A 55 -3.90 -1.18 -6.34
C GLU A 55 -3.08 -0.49 -5.24
N LEU A 56 -2.74 -1.20 -4.16
CA LEU A 56 -1.85 -0.69 -3.11
C LEU A 56 -0.48 -0.30 -3.67
N VAL A 57 0.11 -1.14 -4.50
CA VAL A 57 1.37 -0.83 -5.19
C VAL A 57 1.23 0.41 -6.07
N GLY A 58 0.14 0.51 -6.85
CA GLY A 58 -0.12 1.65 -7.74
C GLY A 58 -0.22 2.96 -6.95
N LEU A 59 -0.99 2.96 -5.87
CA LEU A 59 -1.15 4.10 -4.97
C LEU A 59 0.20 4.52 -4.38
N LEU A 60 0.94 3.60 -3.77
CA LEU A 60 2.25 3.91 -3.16
C LEU A 60 3.25 4.41 -4.20
N THR A 61 3.24 3.87 -5.42
CA THR A 61 4.10 4.32 -6.51
C THR A 61 3.76 5.75 -6.91
N ARG A 62 2.46 6.04 -7.10
CA ARG A 62 1.99 7.34 -7.60
C ARG A 62 2.37 8.48 -6.65
N TYR A 63 2.29 8.23 -5.35
CA TYR A 63 2.57 9.20 -4.30
C TYR A 63 3.99 9.13 -3.74
N GLY A 64 4.87 8.31 -4.35
CA GLY A 64 6.28 8.22 -3.95
C GLY A 64 6.49 7.68 -2.53
N LEU A 65 5.61 6.78 -2.09
CA LEU A 65 5.57 6.23 -0.74
C LEU A 65 6.46 4.99 -0.59
N ASP A 66 6.95 4.79 0.64
CA ASP A 66 7.72 3.61 0.99
C ASP A 66 6.86 2.33 0.90
N MET A 67 7.29 1.38 0.07
CA MET A 67 6.60 0.11 -0.16
C MET A 67 7.05 -1.00 0.79
N LYS A 68 8.04 -0.77 1.66
CA LYS A 68 8.52 -1.78 2.61
C LYS A 68 7.42 -2.24 3.57
N CYS A 69 6.38 -1.43 3.80
CA CYS A 69 5.21 -1.83 4.58
C CYS A 69 4.43 -3.01 3.96
N LEU A 70 4.50 -3.19 2.63
CA LEU A 70 3.85 -4.30 1.93
C LEU A 70 4.53 -5.65 2.17
N ARG A 71 5.81 -5.67 2.61
CA ARG A 71 6.52 -6.92 2.98
C ARG A 71 5.72 -7.75 3.97
N GLY A 72 5.00 -7.09 4.88
CA GLY A 72 4.19 -7.72 5.91
C GLY A 72 3.03 -8.53 5.34
N LEU A 73 2.51 -8.18 4.15
CA LEU A 73 1.37 -8.83 3.51
C LEU A 73 1.72 -10.15 2.81
N ARG A 74 3.00 -10.52 2.76
CA ARG A 74 3.44 -11.78 2.17
C ARG A 74 2.95 -12.95 3.04
N THR A 75 2.14 -13.79 2.44
CA THR A 75 1.67 -15.07 2.97
C THR A 75 2.20 -16.21 2.10
N GLN A 76 1.99 -17.47 2.53
CA GLN A 76 2.32 -18.63 1.71
C GLN A 76 1.48 -18.69 0.42
N GLN A 77 0.26 -18.13 0.45
CA GLN A 77 -0.68 -18.18 -0.68
C GLN A 77 -0.29 -17.19 -1.80
N ASN A 78 0.17 -15.99 -1.44
CA ASN A 78 0.57 -14.96 -2.39
C ASN A 78 2.10 -14.87 -2.59
N GLU A 79 2.86 -15.86 -2.11
CA GLU A 79 4.31 -15.89 -2.21
C GLU A 79 4.79 -15.76 -3.66
N ALA A 80 4.14 -16.45 -4.58
CA ALA A 80 4.48 -16.38 -6.01
C ALA A 80 4.28 -14.97 -6.60
N TRP A 81 3.26 -14.24 -6.16
CA TRP A 81 3.01 -12.86 -6.58
C TRP A 81 4.10 -11.92 -6.08
N PHE A 82 4.52 -12.07 -4.82
CA PHE A 82 5.58 -11.26 -4.23
C PHE A 82 6.98 -11.65 -4.71
N ALA A 83 7.22 -12.90 -5.12
CA ALA A 83 8.54 -13.39 -5.54
C ALA A 83 8.91 -13.03 -6.98
N ASP A 84 8.00 -12.42 -7.75
CA ASP A 84 8.28 -12.03 -9.13
C ASP A 84 9.23 -10.82 -9.19
N GLU A 85 10.54 -11.11 -9.35
CA GLU A 85 11.59 -10.10 -9.45
C GLU A 85 11.49 -9.20 -10.68
N GLN A 86 10.70 -9.58 -11.70
CA GLN A 86 10.50 -8.79 -12.92
C GLN A 86 9.51 -7.65 -12.71
N MET A 87 8.68 -7.74 -11.66
CA MET A 87 7.70 -6.71 -11.36
C MET A 87 8.38 -5.42 -10.89
N TYR A 88 7.92 -4.28 -11.40
CA TYR A 88 8.55 -2.98 -11.15
C TYR A 88 8.60 -2.61 -9.65
N TRP A 89 7.63 -3.10 -8.87
CA TRP A 89 7.54 -2.85 -7.43
C TRP A 89 8.43 -3.76 -6.59
N HIS A 90 8.90 -4.89 -7.12
CA HIS A 90 9.61 -5.90 -6.34
C HIS A 90 10.81 -5.31 -5.61
N LYS A 91 11.61 -4.49 -6.30
CA LYS A 91 12.78 -3.83 -5.71
C LYS A 91 12.38 -2.88 -4.58
N SER A 92 11.35 -2.06 -4.78
CA SER A 92 10.86 -1.11 -3.78
C SER A 92 10.27 -1.81 -2.56
N VAL A 93 9.64 -2.97 -2.75
CA VAL A 93 9.12 -3.78 -1.65
C VAL A 93 10.26 -4.44 -0.89
N PHE A 94 11.21 -5.13 -1.53
CA PHE A 94 12.13 -6.06 -0.83
C PHE A 94 13.59 -5.64 -0.70
N LYS A 95 14.08 -4.67 -1.48
CA LYS A 95 15.47 -4.22 -1.36
C LYS A 95 15.62 -3.16 -0.27
N ASP A 96 16.77 -3.15 0.40
CA ASP A 96 17.07 -2.22 1.49
C ASP A 96 17.69 -0.91 1.03
#